data_AF-K9T5B7-F1
#
_entry.id   AF-K9T5B7-F1
#
_cell.length_a   1.000
_cell.length_b   1.000
_cell.length_c   1.000
_cell.angle_alpha   90.00
_cell.angle_beta   90.00
_cell.angle_gamma   90.00
#
_symmetry.space_group_name_H-M   'P 1'
#
loop_
_entity.id
_entity.type
_entity.pdbx_description
1 polymer ?
#
loop_
_entity_poly.entity_id
_entity_poly.type
_entity_poly.pdbx_seq_one_letter_code
_entity_poly.pdbx_strand_id
1 'polypeptide(L)'
;MAKPPKKLMEQVQDIIRLKHYSYSTEKTYISWIRRYIFFHDKRHPKDMGVDEVEAFLTHLAVQEKVSASTQNQAFNALLFLYREVLNIDLGQGINAKRAKTTRYH
;
A
#
# COMPACT_ATOMS: atom_id res chain seq x y z
N MET A 1 -4.23 -4.90 -33.24
CA MET A 1 -3.25 -4.13 -32.47
C MET A 1 -3.43 -4.47 -31.00
N ALA A 2 -2.37 -4.92 -30.31
CA ALA A 2 -2.46 -5.22 -28.87
C ALA A 2 -2.64 -3.92 -28.07
N LYS A 3 -3.55 -3.92 -27.09
CA LYS A 3 -3.76 -2.78 -26.18
C LYS A 3 -2.46 -2.54 -25.39
N PRO A 4 -1.99 -1.30 -25.22
CA PRO A 4 -0.81 -1.02 -24.40
C PRO A 4 -1.00 -1.56 -22.98
N PRO A 5 0.08 -2.01 -22.31
CA PRO A 5 -0.02 -2.50 -20.94
C PRO A 5 -0.62 -1.42 -20.02
N LYS A 6 -1.61 -1.81 -19.22
CA LYS A 6 -2.31 -0.91 -18.30
C LYS A 6 -1.32 -0.30 -17.32
N LYS A 7 -1.48 0.98 -17.00
CA LYS A 7 -0.67 1.65 -15.98
C LYS A 7 -0.98 1.05 -14.60
N LEU A 8 -0.02 1.08 -13.68
CA LEU A 8 -0.19 0.52 -12.33
C LEU A 8 -1.47 1.03 -11.64
N MET A 9 -1.74 2.34 -11.71
CA MET A 9 -2.93 2.91 -11.07
C MET A 9 -4.24 2.45 -11.71
N GLU A 10 -4.24 2.16 -13.01
CA GLU A 10 -5.40 1.59 -13.70
C GLU A 10 -5.62 0.14 -13.26
N GLN A 11 -4.54 -0.64 -13.10
CA GLN A 11 -4.62 -1.99 -12.56
C GLN A 11 -5.18 -2.00 -11.13
N VAL A 12 -4.72 -1.08 -10.27
CA VAL A 12 -5.26 -0.90 -8.92
C VAL A 12 -6.76 -0.62 -8.96
N GLN A 13 -7.21 0.34 -9.79
CA GLN A 13 -8.62 0.67 -9.93
C GLN A 13 -9.47 -0.52 -10.39
N ASP A 14 -8.99 -1.25 -11.40
CA ASP A 14 -9.68 -2.41 -11.94
C ASP A 14 -9.87 -3.49 -10.87
N ILE A 15 -8.83 -3.81 -10.09
CA ILE A 15 -8.91 -4.84 -9.05
C ILE A 15 -9.78 -4.38 -7.87
N ILE A 16 -9.73 -3.11 -7.47
CA ILE A 16 -10.59 -2.57 -6.41
C ILE A 16 -12.07 -2.69 -6.82
N ARG A 17 -12.39 -2.32 -8.06
CA ARG A 17 -13.77 -2.40 -8.59
C ARG A 17 -14.23 -3.83 -8.79
N LEU A 18 -13.34 -4.72 -9.25
CA LEU A 18 -13.61 -6.15 -9.38
C LEU A 18 -13.92 -6.80 -8.02
N LYS A 19 -13.25 -6.36 -6.95
CA LYS A 19 -13.50 -6.81 -5.58
C LYS A 19 -14.66 -6.07 -4.90
N HIS A 20 -15.40 -5.23 -5.63
CA HIS A 20 -16.56 -4.48 -5.14
C HIS A 20 -16.27 -3.63 -3.89
N TYR A 21 -15.06 -3.13 -3.74
CA TYR A 21 -14.78 -2.15 -2.69
C TYR A 21 -15.51 -0.84 -2.94
N SER A 22 -15.80 -0.13 -1.85
CA SER A 22 -16.45 1.17 -1.93
C SER A 22 -15.58 2.17 -2.69
N TYR A 23 -16.24 3.15 -3.32
CA TYR A 23 -15.56 4.26 -3.98
C TYR A 23 -14.67 5.07 -3.02
N SER A 24 -15.06 5.16 -1.74
CA SER A 24 -14.21 5.76 -0.69
C SER A 24 -12.92 4.96 -0.48
N THR A 25 -12.99 3.62 -0.47
CA THR A 25 -11.83 2.74 -0.36
C THR A 25 -10.93 2.88 -1.59
N GLU A 26 -11.51 2.96 -2.79
CA GLU A 26 -10.77 3.24 -4.04
C GLU A 26 -9.91 4.50 -3.90
N LYS A 27 -10.53 5.62 -3.51
CA LYS A 27 -9.82 6.90 -3.32
C LYS A 27 -8.72 6.81 -2.28
N THR A 28 -9.02 6.21 -1.13
CA THR A 28 -8.06 6.08 -0.03
C THR A 28 -6.86 5.24 -0.44
N TYR A 29 -7.08 4.09 -1.09
CA TYR A 29 -5.99 3.20 -1.50
C TYR A 29 -5.12 3.84 -2.57
N ILE A 30 -5.75 4.47 -3.57
CA ILE A 30 -5.05 5.23 -4.62
C ILE A 30 -4.17 6.33 -4.03
N SER A 31 -4.69 7.06 -3.03
CA SER A 31 -3.93 8.12 -2.36
C SER A 31 -2.70 7.56 -1.65
N TRP A 32 -2.86 6.50 -0.85
CA TRP A 32 -1.74 5.87 -0.13
C TRP A 32 -0.69 5.27 -1.06
N ILE A 33 -1.12 4.58 -2.12
CA ILE A 33 -0.20 3.99 -3.10
C ILE A 33 0.61 5.08 -3.81
N ARG A 34 -0.03 6.21 -4.18
CA ARG A 34 0.70 7.35 -4.75
C ARG A 34 1.72 7.92 -3.78
N ARG A 35 1.32 8.18 -2.52
CA ARG A 35 2.22 8.73 -1.50
C ARG A 35 3.42 7.82 -1.26
N TYR A 36 3.20 6.52 -1.20
CA TYR A 36 4.26 5.52 -1.09
C TYR A 36 5.24 5.57 -2.27
N ILE A 37 4.74 5.65 -3.51
CA ILE A 37 5.57 5.75 -4.71
C ILE A 37 6.37 7.07 -4.71
N PHE A 38 5.76 8.18 -4.31
CA PHE A 38 6.46 9.47 -4.23
C PHE A 38 7.50 9.52 -3.12
N PHE A 39 7.25 8.87 -1.98
CA PHE A 39 8.20 8.75 -0.88
C PHE A 39 9.46 7.99 -1.30
N HIS A 40 9.34 7.04 -2.22
CA HIS A 40 10.45 6.26 -2.78
C HIS A 40 10.88 6.75 -4.18
N ASP A 41 10.87 8.07 -4.41
CA ASP A 41 11.40 8.71 -5.63
C ASP A 41 10.83 8.17 -6.95
N LYS A 42 9.53 7.81 -6.95
CA LYS A 42 8.82 7.20 -8.09
C LYS A 42 9.37 5.84 -8.51
N ARG A 43 10.10 5.15 -7.63
CA ARG A 43 10.52 3.77 -7.84
C ARG A 43 9.29 2.86 -7.93
N HIS A 44 9.31 1.93 -8.87
CA HIS A 44 8.15 1.07 -9.10
C HIS A 44 8.00 0.07 -7.94
N PRO A 45 6.80 -0.14 -7.37
CA PRO A 45 6.61 -1.05 -6.22
C PRO A 45 7.05 -2.50 -6.44
N LYS A 46 7.07 -2.98 -7.69
CA LYS A 46 7.63 -4.30 -8.03
C LYS A 46 9.13 -4.46 -7.69
N ASP A 47 9.86 -3.34 -7.65
CA ASP A 47 11.30 -3.29 -7.39
C ASP A 47 11.58 -2.92 -5.92
N MET A 48 10.55 -3.07 -5.07
CA MET A 48 10.53 -2.74 -3.66
C MET A 48 9.88 -3.88 -2.87
N GLY A 49 10.00 -3.86 -1.55
CA GLY A 49 9.46 -4.90 -0.70
C GLY A 49 9.18 -4.43 0.71
N VAL A 50 9.41 -5.35 1.66
CA VAL A 50 9.07 -5.17 3.07
C VAL A 50 9.75 -3.95 3.68
N ASP A 51 11.03 -3.77 3.40
CA ASP A 51 11.84 -2.69 3.98
C ASP A 51 11.30 -1.31 3.56
N GLU A 52 10.89 -1.14 2.31
CA GLU A 52 10.30 0.10 1.83
C GLU A 52 8.92 0.38 2.42
N VAL A 53 8.12 -0.68 2.58
CA VAL A 53 6.82 -0.57 3.24
C VAL A 53 7.01 -0.13 4.70
N GLU A 54 7.98 -0.72 5.40
CA GLU A 54 8.30 -0.37 6.79
C GLU A 54 8.85 1.04 6.93
N ALA A 55 9.76 1.45 6.05
CA ALA A 55 10.30 2.81 6.02
C ALA A 55 9.18 3.85 5.85
N PHE A 56 8.26 3.61 4.91
CA PHE A 56 7.14 4.51 4.68
C PHE A 56 6.18 4.58 5.87
N LEU A 57 5.80 3.43 6.45
CA LEU A 57 4.89 3.41 7.59
C LEU A 57 5.52 4.03 8.84
N THR A 58 6.82 3.85 9.03
CA THR A 58 7.59 4.52 10.10
C THR A 58 7.61 6.02 9.89
N HIS A 59 7.84 6.48 8.65
CA HIS A 59 7.78 7.91 8.31
C HIS A 59 6.40 8.51 8.64
N LEU A 60 5.30 7.83 8.28
CA LEU A 60 3.95 8.28 8.62
C LEU A 60 3.74 8.43 10.13
N ALA A 61 4.21 7.47 10.93
CA ALA A 61 4.02 7.49 12.38
C ALA A 61 4.92 8.51 13.09
N VAL A 62 6.19 8.61 12.70
CA VAL A 62 7.19 9.41 13.44
C VAL A 62 7.27 10.84 12.92
N GLN A 63 7.32 11.01 11.60
CA GLN A 63 7.52 12.33 10.98
C GLN A 63 6.19 13.03 10.75
N GLU A 64 5.22 12.34 10.14
CA GLU A 64 3.90 12.94 9.89
C GLU A 64 2.94 12.80 11.08
N LYS A 65 3.29 12.02 12.10
CA LYS A 65 2.50 11.82 13.33
C LYS A 65 1.04 11.43 13.08
N VAL A 66 0.80 10.61 12.05
CA VAL A 66 -0.56 10.18 11.72
C VAL A 66 -1.11 9.24 12.79
N SER A 67 -2.44 9.20 12.94
CA SER A 67 -3.08 8.27 13.88
C SER A 67 -2.81 6.81 13.51
N ALA A 68 -2.89 5.90 14.49
CA ALA A 68 -2.78 4.46 14.24
C ALA A 68 -3.80 3.96 13.20
N SER A 69 -5.03 4.48 13.22
CA SER A 69 -6.06 4.14 12.23
C SER A 69 -5.65 4.58 10.82
N THR A 70 -5.09 5.79 10.69
CA THR A 70 -4.58 6.34 9.43
C THR A 70 -3.41 5.51 8.90
N GLN A 71 -2.45 5.15 9.75
CA GLN A 71 -1.34 4.26 9.38
C GLN A 71 -1.85 2.89 8.94
N ASN A 72 -2.88 2.35 9.61
CA ASN A 72 -3.45 1.06 9.26
C ASN A 72 -4.18 1.09 7.91
N GLN A 73 -4.80 2.22 7.53
CA GLN A 73 -5.33 2.41 6.17
C GLN A 73 -4.22 2.40 5.12
N ALA A 74 -3.09 3.08 5.38
CA ALA A 74 -1.94 3.06 4.51
C ALA A 74 -1.37 1.64 4.36
N PHE A 75 -1.18 0.94 5.48
CA PHE A 75 -0.73 -0.45 5.51
C PHE A 75 -1.62 -1.36 4.66
N ASN A 76 -2.95 -1.31 4.86
CA ASN A 76 -3.89 -2.15 4.10
C ASN A 76 -3.87 -1.83 2.61
N ALA A 77 -3.72 -0.56 2.22
CA ALA A 77 -3.60 -0.16 0.82
C ALA A 77 -2.32 -0.74 0.17
N LEU A 78 -1.20 -0.74 0.89
CA LEU A 78 0.06 -1.34 0.41
C LEU A 78 -0.04 -2.86 0.35
N LEU A 79 -0.62 -3.49 1.37
CA LEU A 79 -0.85 -4.93 1.37
C LEU A 79 -1.71 -5.37 0.18
N PHE A 80 -2.76 -4.61 -0.11
CA PHE A 80 -3.60 -4.82 -1.29
C PHE A 80 -2.80 -4.66 -2.59
N LEU A 81 -2.01 -3.59 -2.72
CA LEU A 81 -1.18 -3.37 -3.90
C LEU A 81 -0.26 -4.59 -4.18
N TYR A 82 0.45 -5.06 -3.16
CA TYR A 82 1.39 -6.16 -3.35
C TYR A 82 0.68 -7.50 -3.60
N ARG A 83 -0.32 -7.86 -2.78
CA ARG A 83 -0.97 -9.17 -2.88
C ARG A 83 -1.93 -9.29 -4.06
N GLU A 84 -2.75 -8.26 -4.29
CA GLU A 84 -3.90 -8.37 -5.20
C GLU A 84 -3.60 -7.79 -6.58
N VAL A 85 -2.69 -6.82 -6.67
CA VAL A 85 -2.36 -6.16 -7.95
C VAL A 85 -1.06 -6.72 -8.52
N LEU A 86 -0.02 -6.81 -7.70
CA LEU A 86 1.29 -7.28 -8.15
C LEU A 86 1.49 -8.79 -8.00
N ASN A 87 0.62 -9.48 -7.24
CA ASN A 87 0.76 -10.90 -6.89
C ASN A 87 2.12 -11.23 -6.27
N ILE A 88 2.65 -10.29 -5.47
CA ILE A 88 3.89 -10.44 -4.72
C ILE A 88 3.52 -10.69 -3.25
N ASP A 89 3.98 -11.82 -2.72
CA ASP A 89 3.89 -12.07 -1.29
C ASP A 89 5.06 -11.39 -0.58
N LEU A 90 4.75 -10.38 0.24
CA LEU A 90 5.72 -9.73 1.12
C LEU A 90 6.13 -10.61 2.32
N GLY A 91 5.61 -11.84 2.40
CA GLY A 91 5.95 -12.83 3.42
C GLY A 91 5.28 -12.58 4.78
N GLN A 92 5.52 -13.51 5.71
CA GLN A 92 4.91 -13.49 7.04
C GLN A 92 5.39 -12.32 7.92
N GLY A 93 6.56 -11.73 7.63
CA GLY A 93 7.16 -10.66 8.43
C GLY A 93 6.26 -9.43 8.59
N ILE A 94 5.52 -9.08 7.54
CA ILE A 94 4.58 -7.94 7.54
C ILE A 94 3.35 -8.20 8.42
N ASN A 95 2.78 -9.41 8.36
CA ASN A 95 1.62 -9.77 9.17
C ASN A 95 1.99 -9.89 10.66
N ALA A 96 3.16 -10.47 10.96
CA ALA A 96 3.64 -10.66 12.33
C ALA A 96 3.96 -9.32 13.02
N LYS A 97 4.46 -8.32 12.29
CA LYS A 97 4.71 -6.96 12.82
C LYS A 97 3.41 -6.19 13.10
N ARG A 98 2.36 -6.36 12.29
CA ARG A 98 1.02 -5.82 12.59
C ARG A 98 0.48 -6.35 13.92
N ALA A 99 0.68 -7.64 14.21
CA ALA A 99 0.22 -8.25 15.46
C ALA A 99 0.94 -7.70 16.71
N LYS A 100 2.15 -7.14 16.56
CA LYS A 100 2.94 -6.58 17.67
C LYS A 100 2.67 -5.09 17.95
N THR A 101 2.02 -4.36 17.06
CA THR A 101 1.72 -2.93 17.27
C THR A 101 0.34 -2.74 17.92
N THR A 102 0.19 -3.28 19.14
CA THR A 102 -0.87 -2.87 20.09
C THR A 102 -0.20 -2.50 21.41
N ARG A 103 0.48 -1.35 21.42
CA ARG A 103 0.77 -0.49 22.59
C ARG A 103 1.88 0.47 22.18
N TYR A 104 1.50 1.68 21.80
CA TYR A 104 2.34 2.82 22.15
C TYR A 104 1.76 3.39 23.45
N HIS A 105 2.64 3.47 24.45
CA HIS A 105 2.44 4.10 25.75
C HIS A 105 2.07 5.58 25.61
#